data_AF-J1L2T8-F1
#
_entry.id   AF-J1L2T8-F1
#
_cell.length_a   1.000
_cell.length_b   1.000
_cell.length_c   1.000
_cell.angle_alpha   90.00
_cell.angle_beta   90.00
_cell.angle_gamma   90.00
#
_symmetry.space_group_name_H-M   'P 1'
#
loop_
_entity.id
_entity.type
_entity.pdbx_description
1 polymer ?
#
loop_
_entity_poly.entity_id
_entity_poly.type
_entity_poly.pdbx_seq_one_letter_code
_entity_poly.pdbx_strand_id
1 'polypeptide(L)'
;MAKTVRAIGIPAPNAGILAGNVLKNLDNPGEEVRFVLSPGAEVGLDAVARKHGYTLEFTKADAAVEARMVPSGKSMEEVDVSGDFCPGPVITVGNILAGLPVGERLKVKSTSADTIADVAAAVTSSGSKVVGEGVEGDRHYLVAEKAEKQAAGAAAAVDRDRVLIVQGNGIGNAERAYATFIFSKVAQSMGRKVTIFLLMDGVSIAKKGNAAAVKHPAFDRLDRLMAEVVAAGATVYACELSAKFRGIEQADLADGVKLAGAATYLQLLSDPAYTVVNF
;
A
#
# COMPACT_ATOMS: atom_id res chain seq x y z
N MET A 1 -8.62 23.64 -4.30
CA MET A 1 -9.55 22.65 -3.69
C MET A 1 -10.30 21.98 -4.84
N ALA A 2 -10.86 20.77 -4.66
CA ALA A 2 -11.68 20.12 -5.68
C ALA A 2 -13.16 20.31 -5.33
N LYS A 3 -13.98 20.75 -6.28
CA LYS A 3 -15.42 20.99 -6.07
C LYS A 3 -16.14 19.66 -5.95
N THR A 4 -16.73 19.39 -4.78
CA THR A 4 -17.47 18.13 -4.55
C THR A 4 -18.97 18.35 -4.71
N VAL A 5 -19.60 17.54 -5.55
CA VAL A 5 -21.03 17.54 -5.85
C VAL A 5 -21.63 16.21 -5.40
N ARG A 6 -22.51 16.26 -4.39
CA ARG A 6 -23.27 15.08 -3.95
C ARG A 6 -24.52 14.95 -4.82
N ALA A 7 -24.59 13.85 -5.57
CA ALA A 7 -25.64 13.53 -6.53
C ALA A 7 -26.25 12.13 -6.26
N ILE A 8 -26.26 11.71 -5.00
CA ILE A 8 -26.91 10.47 -4.56
C ILE A 8 -28.42 10.57 -4.80
N GLY A 9 -29.00 9.50 -5.37
CA GLY A 9 -30.42 9.43 -5.74
C GLY A 9 -30.74 9.98 -7.14
N ILE A 10 -29.75 10.45 -7.90
CA ILE A 10 -29.92 10.91 -9.28
C ILE A 10 -29.50 9.78 -10.23
N PRO A 11 -30.44 9.13 -10.95
CA PRO A 11 -30.10 8.03 -11.85
C PRO A 11 -29.48 8.51 -13.17
N ALA A 12 -28.85 7.60 -13.91
CA ALA A 12 -28.49 7.85 -15.30
C ALA A 12 -29.77 8.00 -16.18
N PRO A 13 -29.79 8.89 -17.19
CA PRO A 13 -28.71 9.77 -17.65
C PRO A 13 -28.66 11.14 -16.93
N ASN A 14 -29.57 11.42 -15.99
CA ASN A 14 -29.69 12.73 -15.33
C ASN A 14 -28.43 13.12 -14.56
N ALA A 15 -27.71 12.14 -13.99
CA ALA A 15 -26.41 12.35 -13.39
C ALA A 15 -25.38 12.93 -14.39
N GLY A 16 -25.40 12.48 -15.64
CA GLY A 16 -24.55 13.02 -16.71
C GLY A 16 -24.92 14.45 -17.12
N ILE A 17 -26.22 14.78 -17.14
CA ILE A 17 -26.69 16.15 -17.42
C ILE A 17 -26.24 17.10 -16.31
N LEU A 18 -26.41 16.70 -15.05
CA LEU A 18 -25.93 17.46 -13.90
C LEU A 18 -24.42 17.68 -14.00
N ALA A 19 -23.65 16.63 -14.29
CA ALA A 19 -22.20 16.73 -14.42
C ALA A 19 -21.79 17.73 -15.52
N GLY A 20 -22.42 17.67 -16.70
CA GLY A 20 -22.14 18.62 -17.78
C GLY A 20 -22.49 20.06 -17.42
N ASN A 21 -23.55 20.29 -16.66
CA ASN A 21 -23.92 21.64 -16.19
C ASN A 21 -22.95 22.17 -15.13
N VAL A 22 -22.46 21.32 -14.24
CA VAL A 22 -21.43 21.69 -13.25
C VAL A 22 -20.14 22.08 -13.97
N LEU A 23 -19.68 21.27 -14.93
CA LEU A 23 -18.45 21.55 -15.69
C LEU A 23 -18.52 22.87 -16.50
N LYS A 24 -19.69 23.24 -17.03
CA LYS A 24 -19.89 24.51 -17.75
C LYS A 24 -19.84 25.74 -16.85
N ASN A 25 -20.19 25.59 -15.57
CA ASN A 25 -20.33 26.69 -14.62
C ASN A 25 -19.27 26.59 -13.51
N LEU A 26 -18.10 26.08 -13.84
CA LEU A 26 -16.97 26.12 -12.92
C LEU A 26 -16.44 27.55 -12.83
N ASP A 27 -16.24 28.01 -11.60
CA ASP A 27 -15.62 29.29 -11.30
C ASP A 27 -14.17 29.31 -11.81
N ASN A 28 -13.53 28.14 -11.91
CA ASN A 28 -12.21 27.95 -12.49
C ASN A 28 -12.22 26.79 -13.52
N PRO A 29 -11.97 27.05 -14.82
CA PRO A 29 -12.02 26.06 -15.90
C PRO A 29 -11.01 24.89 -15.78
N GLY A 30 -10.03 24.99 -14.87
CA GLY A 30 -9.02 23.98 -14.59
C GLY A 30 -9.10 23.35 -13.19
N GLU A 31 -10.26 23.47 -12.52
CA GLU A 31 -10.51 22.84 -11.23
C GLU A 31 -11.07 21.42 -11.39
N GLU A 32 -10.63 20.52 -10.53
CA GLU A 32 -11.16 19.18 -10.47
C GLU A 32 -12.56 19.14 -9.84
N VAL A 33 -13.41 18.27 -10.36
CA VAL A 33 -14.77 18.07 -9.84
C VAL A 33 -14.97 16.63 -9.40
N ARG A 34 -15.47 16.43 -8.19
CA ARG A 34 -15.84 15.11 -7.66
C ARG A 34 -17.35 14.97 -7.58
N PHE A 35 -17.91 13.91 -8.15
CA PHE A 35 -19.31 13.54 -8.02
C PHE A 35 -19.45 12.32 -7.12
N VAL A 36 -20.32 12.39 -6.13
CA VAL A 36 -20.71 11.23 -5.32
C VAL A 36 -22.08 10.75 -5.79
N LEU A 37 -22.14 9.55 -6.35
CA LEU A 37 -23.26 9.01 -7.11
C LEU A 37 -23.81 7.73 -6.48
N SER A 38 -25.07 7.42 -6.79
CA SER A 38 -25.61 6.08 -6.56
C SER A 38 -25.04 5.09 -7.58
N PRO A 39 -24.80 3.81 -7.21
CA PRO A 39 -24.36 2.79 -8.17
C PRO A 39 -25.28 2.69 -9.39
N GLY A 40 -24.69 2.65 -10.58
CA GLY A 40 -25.39 2.66 -11.87
C GLY A 40 -25.67 4.06 -12.43
N ALA A 41 -25.51 5.13 -11.65
CA ALA A 41 -25.65 6.50 -12.14
C ALA A 41 -24.41 7.02 -12.88
N GLU A 42 -23.29 6.30 -12.80
CA GLU A 42 -22.04 6.61 -13.52
C GLU A 42 -22.11 6.38 -15.04
N VAL A 43 -23.14 5.70 -15.53
CA VAL A 43 -23.30 5.32 -16.94
C VAL A 43 -23.40 6.59 -17.82
N GLY A 44 -22.45 6.74 -18.75
CA GLY A 44 -22.41 7.83 -19.72
C GLY A 44 -21.67 9.10 -19.24
N LEU A 45 -21.16 9.13 -18.01
CA LEU A 45 -20.35 10.27 -17.53
C LEU A 45 -19.02 10.40 -18.27
N ASP A 46 -18.50 9.32 -18.83
CA ASP A 46 -17.26 9.28 -19.61
C ASP A 46 -17.36 10.16 -20.86
N ALA A 47 -18.49 10.07 -21.57
CA ALA A 47 -18.79 10.90 -22.73
C ALA A 47 -18.93 12.38 -22.33
N VAL A 48 -19.53 12.66 -21.17
CA VAL A 48 -19.68 14.02 -20.62
C VAL A 48 -18.32 14.61 -20.27
N ALA A 49 -17.46 13.86 -19.57
CA ALA A 49 -16.11 14.30 -19.22
C ALA A 49 -15.30 14.64 -20.48
N ARG A 50 -15.25 13.73 -21.46
CA ARG A 50 -14.52 13.94 -22.72
C ARG A 50 -15.00 15.16 -23.48
N LYS A 51 -16.32 15.36 -23.58
CA LYS A 51 -16.93 16.52 -24.24
C LYS A 51 -16.49 17.85 -23.64
N HIS A 52 -16.20 17.87 -22.34
CA HIS A 52 -15.81 19.06 -21.60
C HIS A 52 -14.30 19.20 -21.39
N GLY A 53 -13.49 18.30 -21.98
CA GLY A 53 -12.04 18.32 -21.80
C GLY A 53 -11.62 17.85 -20.41
N TYR A 54 -12.27 16.82 -19.89
CA TYR A 54 -11.93 16.16 -18.63
C TYR A 54 -11.71 14.66 -18.83
N THR A 55 -10.79 14.07 -18.06
CA THR A 55 -10.67 12.63 -17.84
C THR A 55 -11.52 12.23 -16.63
N LEU A 56 -12.08 11.02 -16.68
CA LEU A 56 -12.98 10.50 -15.65
C LEU A 56 -12.35 9.30 -14.95
N GLU A 57 -12.27 9.37 -13.63
CA GLU A 57 -11.79 8.30 -12.76
C GLU A 57 -12.94 7.86 -11.84
N PHE A 58 -13.09 6.55 -11.61
CA PHE A 58 -14.11 6.02 -10.72
C PHE A 58 -13.48 5.33 -9.52
N THR A 59 -13.99 5.63 -8.33
CA THR A 59 -13.75 4.85 -7.11
C THR A 59 -15.09 4.27 -6.65
N LYS A 60 -15.20 2.94 -6.58
CA LYS A 60 -16.39 2.27 -6.07
C LYS A 60 -16.24 2.02 -4.57
N ALA A 61 -17.21 2.47 -3.78
CA ALA A 61 -17.41 2.07 -2.40
C ALA A 61 -18.75 1.30 -2.27
N ASP A 62 -18.92 0.50 -1.23
CA ASP A 62 -20.07 -0.42 -1.07
C ASP A 62 -21.46 0.25 -1.18
N ALA A 63 -21.56 1.56 -0.91
CA ALA A 63 -22.82 2.32 -0.94
C ALA A 63 -22.85 3.51 -1.92
N ALA A 64 -21.75 3.83 -2.61
CA ALA A 64 -21.66 4.99 -3.50
C ALA A 64 -20.55 4.82 -4.55
N VAL A 65 -20.72 5.48 -5.69
CA VAL A 65 -19.69 5.59 -6.73
C VAL A 65 -19.15 7.01 -6.71
N GLU A 66 -17.86 7.18 -6.44
CA GLU A 66 -17.19 8.47 -6.62
C GLU A 66 -16.67 8.56 -8.05
N ALA A 67 -17.15 9.56 -8.79
CA ALA A 67 -16.74 9.87 -10.15
C ALA A 67 -15.98 11.19 -10.16
N ARG A 68 -14.67 11.13 -10.44
CA ARG A 68 -13.74 12.26 -10.37
C ARG A 68 -13.40 12.72 -11.78
N MET A 69 -13.74 13.96 -12.10
CA MET A 69 -13.45 14.61 -13.38
C MET A 69 -12.25 15.53 -13.23
N VAL A 70 -11.19 15.26 -14.00
CA VAL A 70 -9.91 15.99 -13.97
C VAL A 70 -9.68 16.69 -15.31
N PRO A 71 -9.30 17.98 -15.35
CA PRO A 71 -9.07 18.67 -16.62
C PRO A 71 -8.01 17.96 -17.47
N SER A 72 -8.38 17.61 -18.69
CA SER A 72 -7.49 17.07 -19.73
C SER A 72 -6.54 18.18 -20.16
N GLY A 73 -5.32 18.17 -19.61
CA GLY A 73 -4.30 19.19 -19.91
C GLY A 73 -3.38 19.56 -18.75
N LYS A 74 -3.68 19.16 -17.50
CA LYS A 74 -2.64 19.08 -16.48
C LYS A 74 -1.80 17.84 -16.77
N SER A 75 -0.52 18.04 -17.06
CA SER A 75 0.42 16.94 -17.31
C SER A 75 0.45 16.01 -16.10
N MET A 76 -0.14 14.82 -16.25
CA MET A 76 0.15 13.72 -15.33
C MET A 76 1.56 13.26 -15.69
N GLU A 77 2.53 13.63 -14.86
CA GLU A 77 3.89 13.11 -15.00
C GLU A 77 3.82 11.60 -14.79
N GLU A 78 4.44 10.83 -15.69
CA GLU A 78 4.53 9.38 -15.57
C GLU A 78 5.99 9.00 -15.33
N VAL A 79 6.24 8.13 -14.34
CA VAL A 79 7.55 7.55 -14.07
C VAL A 79 7.43 6.03 -14.05
N ASP A 80 8.38 5.37 -14.69
CA ASP A 80 8.52 3.92 -14.67
C ASP A 80 9.73 3.57 -13.79
N VAL A 81 9.49 2.82 -12.72
CA VAL A 81 10.51 2.36 -11.76
C VAL A 81 10.74 0.85 -11.89
N SER A 82 10.40 0.27 -13.04
CA SER A 82 10.65 -1.15 -13.33
C SER A 82 12.14 -1.45 -13.34
N GLY A 83 12.54 -2.55 -12.70
CA GLY A 83 13.93 -2.99 -12.66
C GLY A 83 14.79 -2.31 -11.58
N ASP A 84 14.28 -1.28 -10.93
CA ASP A 84 14.89 -0.71 -9.72
C ASP A 84 14.58 -1.58 -8.50
N PHE A 85 15.47 -1.55 -7.52
CA PHE A 85 15.34 -2.33 -6.29
C PHE A 85 15.16 -1.41 -5.09
N CYS A 86 14.44 -1.88 -4.08
CA CYS A 86 14.32 -1.17 -2.82
C CYS A 86 15.71 -0.73 -2.27
N PRO A 87 15.91 0.56 -1.87
CA PRO A 87 14.89 1.61 -1.69
C PRO A 87 14.71 2.56 -2.89
N GLY A 88 15.34 2.29 -4.04
CA GLY A 88 15.38 3.18 -5.22
C GLY A 88 14.02 3.72 -5.66
N PRO A 89 13.02 2.86 -5.95
CA PRO A 89 11.69 3.30 -6.42
C PRO A 89 11.03 4.31 -5.48
N VAL A 90 11.10 4.05 -4.17
CA VAL A 90 10.53 4.91 -3.13
C VAL A 90 11.22 6.28 -3.09
N ILE A 91 12.55 6.30 -3.19
CA ILE A 91 13.34 7.54 -3.16
C ILE A 91 13.05 8.38 -4.41
N THR A 92 13.03 7.76 -5.59
CA THR A 92 12.73 8.42 -6.86
C THR A 92 11.35 9.08 -6.82
N VAL A 93 10.33 8.32 -6.43
CA VAL A 93 8.95 8.82 -6.32
C VAL A 93 8.83 9.92 -5.27
N GLY A 94 9.49 9.76 -4.11
CA GLY A 94 9.52 10.78 -3.06
C GLY A 94 10.13 12.10 -3.52
N ASN A 95 11.22 12.06 -4.30
CA ASN A 95 11.88 13.26 -4.84
C ASN A 95 11.00 13.99 -5.86
N ILE A 96 10.36 13.25 -6.78
CA ILE A 96 9.45 13.85 -7.77
C ILE A 96 8.27 14.50 -7.05
N LEU A 97 7.59 13.77 -6.16
CA LEU A 97 6.46 14.31 -5.38
C LEU A 97 6.85 15.49 -4.48
N ALA A 98 8.11 15.61 -4.05
CA ALA A 98 8.57 16.76 -3.29
C ALA A 98 8.66 18.04 -4.14
N GLY A 99 8.96 17.89 -5.44
CA GLY A 99 9.03 19.00 -6.39
C GLY A 99 7.67 19.44 -6.96
N LEU A 100 6.65 18.58 -6.87
CA LEU A 100 5.32 18.89 -7.40
C LEU A 100 4.54 19.90 -6.53
N PRO A 101 3.80 20.83 -7.15
CA PRO A 101 2.78 21.63 -6.49
C PRO A 101 1.67 20.78 -5.84
N VAL A 102 1.07 21.29 -4.77
CA VAL A 102 -0.08 20.63 -4.11
C VAL A 102 -1.23 20.45 -5.09
N GLY A 103 -1.78 19.24 -5.13
CA GLY A 103 -2.86 18.83 -6.04
C GLY A 103 -2.37 18.28 -7.39
N GLU A 104 -1.09 18.35 -7.69
CA GLU A 104 -0.52 17.68 -8.86
C GLU A 104 -0.27 16.19 -8.60
N ARG A 105 -0.20 15.42 -9.69
CA ARG A 105 -0.20 13.97 -9.65
C ARG A 105 0.96 13.37 -10.44
N LEU A 106 1.47 12.27 -9.90
CA LEU A 106 2.49 11.42 -10.50
C LEU A 106 1.91 10.01 -10.65
N LYS A 107 1.93 9.48 -11.87
CA LYS A 107 1.63 8.06 -12.10
C LYS A 107 2.93 7.27 -12.08
N VAL A 108 3.02 6.31 -11.17
CA VAL A 108 4.17 5.43 -11.01
C VAL A 108 3.81 4.07 -11.58
N LYS A 109 4.65 3.53 -12.47
CA LYS A 109 4.50 2.20 -13.08
C LYS A 109 5.64 1.29 -12.66
N SER A 110 5.36 0.00 -12.50
CA SER A 110 6.37 -1.04 -12.28
C SER A 110 5.88 -2.39 -12.80
N THR A 111 6.79 -3.23 -13.29
CA THR A 111 6.50 -4.65 -13.56
C THR A 111 6.27 -5.47 -12.28
N SER A 112 6.60 -4.92 -11.09
CA SER A 112 6.44 -5.58 -9.79
C SER A 112 5.29 -4.98 -8.99
N ALA A 113 4.31 -5.81 -8.63
CA ALA A 113 3.22 -5.44 -7.73
C ALA A 113 3.73 -5.05 -6.32
N ASP A 114 4.74 -5.76 -5.82
CA ASP A 114 5.31 -5.51 -4.48
C ASP A 114 6.01 -4.16 -4.42
N THR A 115 6.67 -3.75 -5.51
CA THR A 115 7.26 -2.41 -5.64
C THR A 115 6.18 -1.32 -5.62
N ILE A 116 5.06 -1.51 -6.31
CA ILE A 116 3.92 -0.58 -6.26
C ILE A 116 3.34 -0.49 -4.84
N ALA A 117 3.23 -1.61 -4.13
CA ALA A 117 2.77 -1.62 -2.73
C ALA A 117 3.73 -0.85 -1.80
N ASP A 118 5.05 -1.01 -1.94
CA ASP A 118 6.04 -0.29 -1.13
C ASP A 118 6.05 1.22 -1.45
N VAL A 119 5.89 1.59 -2.72
CA VAL A 119 5.71 3.00 -3.11
C VAL A 119 4.41 3.58 -2.54
N ALA A 120 3.30 2.85 -2.57
CA ALA A 120 2.04 3.30 -1.98
C ALA A 120 2.17 3.57 -0.47
N ALA A 121 2.88 2.69 0.25
CA ALA A 121 3.24 2.87 1.66
C ALA A 121 4.06 4.16 1.89
N ALA A 122 5.07 4.40 1.04
CA ALA A 122 5.91 5.60 1.12
C ALA A 122 5.12 6.89 0.83
N VAL A 123 4.30 6.89 -0.22
CA VAL A 123 3.45 8.03 -0.62
C VAL A 123 2.56 8.43 0.55
N THR A 124 1.88 7.46 1.16
CA THR A 124 1.01 7.68 2.32
C THR A 124 1.79 8.23 3.51
N SER A 125 2.96 7.65 3.81
CA SER A 125 3.81 8.07 4.93
C SER A 125 4.39 9.49 4.75
N SER A 126 4.57 9.94 3.50
CA SER A 126 5.01 11.31 3.19
C SER A 126 3.94 12.38 3.43
N GLY A 127 2.69 11.97 3.67
CA GLY A 127 1.49 12.82 3.75
C GLY A 127 0.80 13.06 2.40
N SER A 128 1.32 12.50 1.31
CA SER A 128 0.68 12.50 0.00
C SER A 128 -0.40 11.40 -0.08
N LYS A 129 -1.24 11.42 -1.11
CA LYS A 129 -2.38 10.49 -1.24
C LYS A 129 -2.21 9.57 -2.44
N VAL A 130 -2.51 8.28 -2.26
CA VAL A 130 -2.74 7.38 -3.40
C VAL A 130 -4.19 7.57 -3.83
N VAL A 131 -4.40 7.97 -5.08
CA VAL A 131 -5.72 8.33 -5.63
C VAL A 131 -6.19 7.42 -6.77
N GLY A 132 -5.36 6.46 -7.15
CA GLY A 132 -5.70 5.43 -8.14
C GLY A 132 -4.65 4.33 -8.16
N GLU A 133 -5.06 3.12 -8.51
CA GLU A 133 -4.20 1.95 -8.67
C GLU A 133 -4.79 1.00 -9.71
N GLY A 134 -3.94 0.20 -10.34
CA GLY A 134 -4.41 -0.80 -11.30
C GLY A 134 -3.29 -1.48 -12.06
N VAL A 135 -3.68 -2.12 -13.17
CA VAL A 135 -2.78 -2.80 -14.10
C VAL A 135 -3.03 -2.27 -15.51
N GLU A 136 -1.97 -1.95 -16.23
CA GLU A 136 -1.98 -1.48 -17.61
C GLU A 136 -0.98 -2.32 -18.42
N GLY A 137 -1.49 -3.24 -19.23
CA GLY A 137 -0.65 -4.22 -19.93
C GLY A 137 0.02 -5.20 -18.96
N ASP A 138 1.35 -5.26 -18.98
CA ASP A 138 2.21 -6.05 -18.09
C ASP A 138 2.71 -5.28 -16.85
N ARG A 139 2.20 -4.06 -16.62
CA ARG A 139 2.66 -3.17 -15.55
C ARG A 139 1.58 -2.88 -14.53
N HIS A 140 1.97 -2.95 -13.27
CA HIS A 140 1.20 -2.42 -12.14
C HIS A 140 1.44 -0.91 -12.05
N TYR A 141 0.43 -0.15 -11.65
CA TYR A 141 0.58 1.29 -11.47
C TYR A 141 -0.16 1.79 -10.22
N LEU A 142 0.32 2.92 -9.70
CA LEU A 142 -0.40 3.77 -8.76
C LEU A 142 -0.35 5.23 -9.23
N VAL A 143 -1.35 6.02 -8.84
CA VAL A 143 -1.39 7.46 -9.04
C VAL A 143 -1.28 8.12 -7.67
N ALA A 144 -0.18 8.83 -7.44
CA ALA A 144 0.07 9.60 -6.24
C ALA A 144 -0.27 11.06 -6.47
N GLU A 145 -0.98 11.68 -5.54
CA GLU A 145 -1.32 13.10 -5.53
C GLU A 145 -0.61 13.80 -4.39
N LYS A 146 0.08 14.89 -4.70
CA LYS A 146 0.72 15.74 -3.70
C LYS A 146 -0.35 16.40 -2.84
N ALA A 147 -0.30 16.14 -1.54
CA ALA A 147 -1.15 16.81 -0.56
C ALA A 147 -0.32 17.69 0.38
N GLU A 148 -0.97 18.67 0.99
CA GLU A 148 -0.39 19.40 2.12
C GLU A 148 -0.16 18.44 3.28
N LYS A 149 1.05 18.50 3.85
CA LYS A 149 1.37 17.76 5.06
C LYS A 149 0.57 18.36 6.22
N GLN A 150 -0.50 17.69 6.63
CA GLN A 150 -1.21 18.09 7.84
C GLN A 150 -0.27 17.97 9.03
N ALA A 151 -0.19 19.04 9.84
CA ALA A 151 0.54 19.03 11.09
C ALA A 151 0.03 17.88 11.96
N ALA A 152 0.95 17.09 12.51
CA ALA A 152 0.62 15.98 13.39
C ALA A 152 -0.26 16.52 14.53
N GLY A 153 -1.53 16.11 14.53
CA GLY A 153 -2.47 16.43 15.61
C GLY A 153 -1.96 15.87 16.93
N ALA A 154 -2.35 16.53 18.04
CA ALA A 154 -1.97 16.14 19.39
C ALA A 154 -2.10 14.63 19.60
N ALA A 155 -1.09 14.02 20.24
CA ALA A 155 -1.03 12.59 20.48
C ALA A 155 -2.27 12.13 21.28
N ALA A 156 -3.22 11.51 20.57
CA ALA A 156 -4.31 10.80 21.20
C ALA A 156 -3.74 9.60 21.98
N ALA A 157 -4.46 9.13 23.00
CA ALA A 157 -4.12 7.87 23.65
C ALA A 157 -4.17 6.76 22.59
N VAL A 158 -3.02 6.15 22.31
CA VAL A 158 -2.91 5.08 21.32
C VAL A 158 -3.04 3.73 22.02
N ASP A 159 -4.01 2.94 21.58
CA ASP A 159 -4.11 1.53 21.97
C ASP A 159 -3.00 0.74 21.26
N ARG A 160 -2.19 0.02 22.03
CA ARG A 160 -1.06 -0.76 21.52
C ARG A 160 -1.47 -2.21 21.33
N ASP A 161 -2.44 -2.47 20.45
CA ASP A 161 -3.00 -3.80 20.17
C ASP A 161 -2.15 -4.63 19.19
N ARG A 162 -1.08 -4.06 18.62
CA ARG A 162 -0.24 -4.71 17.61
C ARG A 162 1.17 -5.00 18.12
N VAL A 163 1.77 -6.06 17.60
CA VAL A 163 3.17 -6.43 17.86
C VAL A 163 3.88 -6.58 16.52
N LEU A 164 4.99 -5.86 16.38
CA LEU A 164 5.91 -6.01 15.27
C LEU A 164 7.12 -6.79 15.77
N ILE A 165 7.33 -7.98 15.22
CA ILE A 165 8.50 -8.80 15.50
C ILE A 165 9.47 -8.63 14.35
N VAL A 166 10.64 -8.06 14.64
CA VAL A 166 11.74 -7.91 13.69
C VAL A 166 12.75 -9.02 13.96
N GLN A 167 13.12 -9.75 12.91
CA GLN A 167 14.10 -10.85 13.03
C GLN A 167 15.22 -10.66 12.01
N GLY A 168 16.43 -10.42 12.52
CA GLY A 168 17.63 -10.24 11.72
C GLY A 168 18.43 -11.52 11.43
N ASN A 169 18.18 -12.58 12.19
CA ASN A 169 18.97 -13.80 12.26
C ASN A 169 18.26 -14.95 11.57
N GLY A 170 19.00 -15.70 10.78
CA GLY A 170 18.46 -16.79 9.99
C GLY A 170 18.45 -18.13 10.69
N ILE A 171 18.33 -19.17 9.86
CA ILE A 171 18.31 -20.57 10.31
C ILE A 171 19.61 -21.02 11.01
N GLY A 172 20.71 -20.28 10.86
CA GLY A 172 21.97 -20.53 11.56
C GLY A 172 21.91 -20.23 13.07
N ASN A 173 20.89 -19.49 13.54
CA ASN A 173 20.65 -19.24 14.95
C ASN A 173 19.28 -19.77 15.34
N ALA A 174 19.23 -21.06 15.72
CA ALA A 174 17.99 -21.74 16.05
C ALA A 174 17.22 -21.04 17.17
N GLU A 175 17.90 -20.64 18.26
CA GLU A 175 17.25 -19.98 19.40
C GLU A 175 16.49 -18.73 18.98
N ARG A 176 17.13 -17.83 18.21
CA ARG A 176 16.48 -16.61 17.70
C ARG A 176 15.37 -16.93 16.72
N ALA A 177 15.57 -17.88 15.82
CA ALA A 177 14.55 -18.29 14.86
C ALA A 177 13.28 -18.81 15.56
N TYR A 178 13.43 -19.64 16.60
CA TYR A 178 12.33 -20.12 17.43
C TYR A 178 11.67 -19.00 18.24
N ALA A 179 12.46 -18.08 18.82
CA ALA A 179 11.94 -16.94 19.59
C ALA A 179 10.92 -16.13 18.77
N THR A 180 11.17 -15.90 17.47
CA THR A 180 10.24 -15.20 16.56
C THR A 180 8.82 -15.77 16.65
N PHE A 181 8.66 -17.07 16.43
CA PHE A 181 7.33 -17.69 16.33
C PHE A 181 6.73 -18.02 17.69
N ILE A 182 7.55 -18.30 18.70
CA ILE A 182 7.07 -18.49 20.08
C ILE A 182 6.47 -17.18 20.60
N PHE A 183 7.17 -16.06 20.48
CA PHE A 183 6.65 -14.75 20.88
C PHE A 183 5.43 -14.34 20.06
N SER A 184 5.40 -14.69 18.77
CA SER A 184 4.22 -14.49 17.91
C SER A 184 2.99 -15.21 18.47
N LYS A 185 3.12 -16.50 18.81
CA LYS A 185 2.01 -17.28 19.40
C LYS A 185 1.54 -16.71 20.73
N VAL A 186 2.46 -16.28 21.60
CA VAL A 186 2.12 -15.64 22.87
C VAL A 186 1.39 -14.31 22.65
N ALA A 187 1.85 -13.49 21.71
CA ALA A 187 1.16 -12.25 21.37
C ALA A 187 -0.25 -12.52 20.82
N GLN A 188 -0.40 -13.51 19.93
CA GLN A 188 -1.71 -13.92 19.39
C GLN A 188 -2.65 -14.46 20.48
N SER A 189 -2.15 -15.25 21.44
CA SER A 189 -2.97 -15.75 22.55
C SER A 189 -3.44 -14.64 23.50
N MET A 190 -2.72 -13.52 23.53
CA MET A 190 -3.13 -12.29 24.21
C MET A 190 -4.06 -11.40 23.36
N GLY A 191 -4.52 -11.87 22.20
CA GLY A 191 -5.41 -11.13 21.30
C GLY A 191 -4.72 -10.03 20.49
N ARG A 192 -3.38 -10.02 20.45
CA ARG A 192 -2.62 -9.00 19.71
C ARG A 192 -2.48 -9.38 18.24
N LYS A 193 -2.54 -8.38 17.36
CA LYS A 193 -2.25 -8.56 15.94
C LYS A 193 -0.75 -8.63 15.74
N VAL A 194 -0.27 -9.69 15.11
CA VAL A 194 1.17 -9.91 14.92
C VAL A 194 1.56 -9.63 13.47
N THR A 195 2.61 -8.83 13.32
CA THR A 195 3.35 -8.69 12.06
C THR A 195 4.79 -9.09 12.30
N ILE A 196 5.33 -9.96 11.43
CA ILE A 196 6.72 -10.40 11.46
C ILE A 196 7.42 -9.79 10.26
N PHE A 197 8.56 -9.13 10.48
CA PHE A 197 9.41 -8.58 9.44
C PHE A 197 10.78 -9.25 9.49
N LEU A 198 11.05 -10.10 8.51
CA LEU A 198 12.30 -10.84 8.36
C LEU A 198 13.26 -10.01 7.52
N LEU A 199 14.41 -9.66 8.07
CA LEU A 199 15.43 -8.86 7.38
C LEU A 199 16.82 -9.44 7.61
N MET A 200 17.81 -8.99 6.84
CA MET A 200 19.15 -9.58 6.85
C MET A 200 19.07 -11.11 6.67
N ASP A 201 19.64 -11.89 7.59
CA ASP A 201 19.64 -13.34 7.50
C ASP A 201 18.31 -13.98 7.92
N GLY A 202 17.45 -13.24 8.61
CA GLY A 202 16.10 -13.67 8.95
C GLY A 202 15.28 -14.09 7.73
N VAL A 203 15.54 -13.53 6.55
CA VAL A 203 14.88 -13.95 5.30
C VAL A 203 15.15 -15.41 4.96
N SER A 204 16.28 -15.98 5.40
CA SER A 204 16.56 -17.42 5.20
C SER A 204 15.53 -18.33 5.86
N ILE A 205 14.84 -17.87 6.92
CA ILE A 205 13.76 -18.61 7.59
C ILE A 205 12.56 -18.78 6.66
N ALA A 206 12.26 -17.76 5.85
CA ALA A 206 11.09 -17.75 4.97
C ALA A 206 11.23 -18.61 3.72
N LYS A 207 12.45 -19.01 3.34
CA LYS A 207 12.65 -19.85 2.16
C LYS A 207 12.04 -21.24 2.39
N LYS A 208 11.27 -21.74 1.41
CA LYS A 208 10.66 -23.08 1.43
C LYS A 208 11.70 -24.14 1.82
N GLY A 209 11.36 -24.96 2.82
CA GLY A 209 12.20 -26.04 3.34
C GLY A 209 13.24 -25.62 4.38
N ASN A 210 13.66 -24.36 4.44
CA ASN A 210 14.72 -23.94 5.37
C ASN A 210 14.30 -24.04 6.83
N ALA A 211 13.10 -23.55 7.19
CA ALA A 211 12.59 -23.65 8.56
C ALA A 211 12.45 -25.12 9.01
N ALA A 212 12.16 -26.06 8.10
CA ALA A 212 12.07 -27.47 8.43
C ALA A 212 13.42 -28.10 8.86
N ALA A 213 14.55 -27.47 8.52
CA ALA A 213 15.87 -27.93 8.94
C ALA A 213 16.21 -27.50 10.38
N VAL A 214 15.48 -26.55 10.97
CA VAL A 214 15.77 -26.00 12.30
C VAL A 214 15.01 -26.76 13.38
N LYS A 215 15.73 -27.36 14.32
CA LYS A 215 15.17 -28.19 15.40
C LYS A 215 15.39 -27.55 16.77
N HIS A 216 14.46 -27.79 17.69
CA HIS A 216 14.59 -27.43 19.09
C HIS A 216 14.30 -28.66 19.97
N PRO A 217 15.00 -28.87 21.10
CA PRO A 217 14.78 -30.04 21.96
C PRO A 217 13.39 -30.08 22.60
N ALA A 218 12.75 -28.92 22.80
CA ALA A 218 11.49 -28.79 23.53
C ALA A 218 10.29 -28.30 22.69
N PHE A 219 10.49 -27.93 21.42
CA PHE A 219 9.43 -27.40 20.56
C PHE A 219 9.33 -28.20 19.27
N ASP A 220 8.16 -28.18 18.63
CA ASP A 220 7.98 -28.78 17.31
C ASP A 220 8.84 -28.05 16.26
N ARG A 221 9.00 -28.65 15.07
CA ARG A 221 9.81 -28.12 13.97
C ARG A 221 9.38 -26.69 13.61
N LEU A 222 10.37 -25.83 13.32
CA LEU A 222 10.16 -24.39 13.18
C LEU A 222 9.14 -24.02 12.09
N ASP A 223 9.13 -24.77 10.99
CA ASP A 223 8.17 -24.58 9.89
C ASP A 223 6.71 -24.84 10.31
N ARG A 224 6.47 -25.76 11.25
CA ARG A 224 5.13 -25.99 11.80
C ARG A 224 4.69 -24.83 12.68
N LEU A 225 5.59 -24.34 13.53
CA LEU A 225 5.32 -23.14 14.33
C LEU A 225 5.04 -21.93 13.44
N MET A 226 5.81 -21.75 12.37
CA MET A 226 5.59 -20.71 11.37
C MET A 226 4.22 -20.85 10.71
N ALA A 227 3.86 -22.05 10.25
CA ALA A 227 2.56 -22.31 9.63
C ALA A 227 1.39 -22.03 10.60
N GLU A 228 1.50 -22.43 11.87
CA GLU A 228 0.49 -22.14 12.90
C GLU A 228 0.30 -20.63 13.11
N VAL A 229 1.40 -19.88 13.21
CA VAL A 229 1.37 -18.42 13.40
C VAL A 229 0.74 -17.71 12.20
N VAL A 230 1.09 -18.12 10.99
CA VAL A 230 0.48 -17.60 9.75
C VAL A 230 -1.00 -17.97 9.67
N ALA A 231 -1.37 -19.21 9.98
CA ALA A 231 -2.76 -19.67 9.99
C ALA A 231 -3.61 -18.94 11.04
N ALA A 232 -3.00 -18.50 12.15
CA ALA A 232 -3.61 -17.66 13.17
C ALA A 232 -3.65 -16.16 12.78
N GLY A 233 -3.33 -15.82 11.53
CA GLY A 233 -3.54 -14.48 10.97
C GLY A 233 -2.35 -13.53 11.13
N ALA A 234 -1.14 -14.03 11.43
CA ALA A 234 0.05 -13.18 11.41
C ALA A 234 0.40 -12.79 9.96
N THR A 235 0.73 -11.52 9.76
CA THR A 235 1.34 -11.06 8.50
C THR A 235 2.84 -11.29 8.56
N VAL A 236 3.43 -11.92 7.55
CA VAL A 236 4.88 -12.16 7.49
C VAL A 236 5.47 -11.52 6.25
N TYR A 237 6.44 -10.64 6.47
CA TYR A 237 7.20 -9.97 5.43
C TYR A 237 8.64 -10.49 5.38
N ALA A 238 9.16 -10.65 4.17
CA ALA A 238 10.57 -10.85 3.89
C ALA A 238 11.14 -9.61 3.20
N CYS A 239 12.21 -9.04 3.74
CA CYS A 239 12.87 -7.87 3.18
C CYS A 239 13.36 -8.16 1.75
N GLU A 240 12.85 -7.39 0.77
CA GLU A 240 13.13 -7.56 -0.66
C GLU A 240 14.64 -7.56 -0.96
N LEU A 241 15.37 -6.54 -0.48
CA LEU A 241 16.81 -6.43 -0.69
C LEU A 241 17.58 -7.60 -0.05
N SER A 242 17.16 -8.05 1.14
CA SER A 242 17.81 -9.16 1.84
C SER A 242 17.55 -10.51 1.18
N ALA A 243 16.35 -10.69 0.61
CA ALA A 243 15.97 -11.85 -0.21
C ALA A 243 16.82 -11.91 -1.48
N LYS A 244 16.92 -10.78 -2.18
CA LYS A 244 17.72 -10.68 -3.41
C LYS A 244 19.20 -10.97 -3.17
N PHE A 245 19.78 -10.48 -2.08
CA PHE A 245 21.17 -10.79 -1.70
C PHE A 245 21.43 -12.30 -1.55
N ARG A 246 20.37 -13.08 -1.29
CA ARG A 246 20.39 -14.53 -1.09
C ARG A 246 19.85 -15.32 -2.30
N GLY A 247 19.52 -14.64 -3.40
CA GLY A 247 18.90 -15.26 -4.57
C GLY A 247 17.56 -15.93 -4.23
N ILE A 248 16.76 -15.27 -3.39
CA ILE A 248 15.42 -15.72 -3.00
C ILE A 248 14.40 -14.81 -3.68
N GLU A 249 13.48 -15.39 -4.43
CA GLU A 249 12.36 -14.71 -5.07
C GLU A 249 11.04 -15.02 -4.35
N GLN A 250 9.97 -14.28 -4.66
CA GLN A 250 8.65 -14.48 -4.06
C GLN A 250 8.14 -15.93 -4.20
N ALA A 251 8.49 -16.62 -5.29
CA ALA A 251 8.12 -18.01 -5.55
C ALA A 251 8.83 -19.02 -4.60
N ASP A 252 10.00 -18.66 -4.08
CA ASP A 252 10.79 -19.49 -3.16
C ASP A 252 10.31 -19.37 -1.71
N LEU A 253 9.50 -18.35 -1.40
CA LEU A 253 9.02 -18.09 -0.05
C LEU A 253 7.92 -19.06 0.36
N ALA A 254 7.90 -19.41 1.65
CA ALA A 254 6.84 -20.19 2.26
C ALA A 254 5.48 -19.49 2.13
N ASP A 255 4.42 -20.30 2.11
CA ASP A 255 3.06 -19.79 1.92
C ASP A 255 2.70 -18.75 3.00
N GLY A 256 2.08 -17.65 2.57
CA GLY A 256 1.71 -16.54 3.44
C GLY A 256 2.81 -15.51 3.71
N VAL A 257 4.04 -15.71 3.21
CA VAL A 257 5.10 -14.71 3.28
C VAL A 257 5.12 -13.84 2.01
N LYS A 258 5.24 -12.52 2.19
CA LYS A 258 5.33 -11.55 1.09
C LYS A 258 6.63 -10.78 1.12
N LEU A 259 7.18 -10.45 -0.04
CA LEU A 259 8.27 -9.48 -0.12
C LEU A 259 7.77 -8.09 0.28
N ALA A 260 8.61 -7.36 1.01
CA ALA A 260 8.35 -5.96 1.35
C ALA A 260 9.65 -5.16 1.40
N GLY A 261 9.55 -3.88 1.03
CA GLY A 261 10.66 -2.96 1.00
C GLY A 261 10.82 -2.13 2.28
N ALA A 262 11.72 -1.16 2.19
CA ALA A 262 12.11 -0.30 3.31
C ALA A 262 10.97 0.66 3.71
N ALA A 263 10.11 1.07 2.79
CA ALA A 263 9.00 1.97 3.13
C ALA A 263 7.97 1.26 4.00
N THR A 264 7.59 0.03 3.64
CA THR A 264 6.71 -0.82 4.44
C THR A 264 7.30 -1.02 5.84
N TYR A 265 8.60 -1.31 5.94
CA TYR A 265 9.26 -1.47 7.24
C TYR A 265 9.21 -0.20 8.09
N LEU A 266 9.54 0.96 7.51
CA LEU A 266 9.51 2.24 8.22
C LEU A 266 8.09 2.66 8.60
N GLN A 267 7.10 2.33 7.78
CA GLN A 267 5.69 2.58 8.11
C GLN A 267 5.26 1.75 9.32
N LEU A 268 5.63 0.46 9.37
CA LEU A 268 5.35 -0.41 10.52
C LEU A 268 6.03 0.10 11.80
N LEU A 269 7.29 0.56 11.71
CA LEU A 269 8.02 1.12 12.85
C LEU A 269 7.46 2.47 13.34
N SER A 270 6.86 3.24 12.44
CA SER A 270 6.36 4.58 12.75
C SER A 270 4.92 4.58 13.28
N ASP A 271 4.19 3.47 13.14
CA ASP A 271 2.82 3.32 13.64
C ASP A 271 2.84 3.11 15.18
N PRO A 272 2.32 4.07 15.97
CA PRO A 272 2.39 4.02 17.42
C PRO A 272 1.55 2.90 18.05
N ALA A 273 0.68 2.22 17.29
CA ALA A 273 -0.08 1.06 17.74
C ALA A 273 0.78 -0.20 17.89
N TYR A 274 1.99 -0.21 17.30
CA TYR A 274 2.92 -1.33 17.43
C TYR A 274 3.77 -1.24 18.69
N THR A 275 3.83 -2.36 19.41
CA THR A 275 4.98 -2.67 20.28
C THR A 275 6.00 -3.44 19.46
N VAL A 276 7.25 -2.98 19.45
CA VAL A 276 8.32 -3.57 18.62
C VAL A 276 9.18 -4.50 19.47
N VAL A 277 9.41 -5.71 18.99
CA VAL A 277 10.34 -6.69 19.55
C VAL A 277 11.35 -7.04 18.47
N ASN A 278 12.64 -6.98 18.79
CA ASN A 278 13.72 -7.27 17.84
C ASN A 278 14.55 -8.45 18.35
N PHE A 279 14.79 -9.43 17.48
CA PHE A 279 15.57 -10.63 17.73
C PHE A 279 16.81 -10.69 16.84
#